data_AF-A0AAV2SSN0-F1
#
_entry.id   AF-A0AAV2SSN0-F1
#
_cell.length_a   1.000
_cell.length_b   1.000
_cell.length_c   1.000
_cell.angle_alpha   90.00
_cell.angle_beta   90.00
_cell.angle_gamma   90.00
#
_symmetry.space_group_name_H-M   'P 1'
#
loop_
_entity.id
_entity.type
_entity.pdbx_description
1 polymer ?
#
loop_
_entity_poly.entity_id
_entity_poly.type
_entity_poly.pdbx_seq_one_letter_code
_entity_poly.pdbx_strand_id
1 'polypeptide(L)'
;MDYYKVLGLSRGCNIADLKKNYRELSLIFHPDKNPGNELEATETFKMISNAYTNILDELQQTEPERQQQQEEHKRPEKRERQEEHERQKEEHARQQQQQRKERERQEKRERQEMRKRKRQLKEHERLQRARALVEAAADGDLSGVYENLKMGADVNYQDSAGFTALHYAAFMGYIDVTQELILIPRIKVNTKDNDGKTPLSWACEYNYLEIIKILQNTGGKEYVEGEEQEEEEEEDDDDDDDDDTEDDNEDDDDEEEEKYEEEGFWYEEGFWYEEDEFW
;
A
#
# COMPACT_ATOMS: atom_id res chain seq x y z
N MET A 1 -32.36 -23.51 -47.57
CA MET A 1 -32.92 -24.39 -48.63
C MET A 1 -32.72 -23.68 -49.95
N ASP A 2 -32.22 -24.33 -51.00
CA ASP A 2 -31.99 -23.65 -52.29
C ASP A 2 -33.29 -23.67 -53.11
N TYR A 3 -34.12 -22.63 -52.94
CA TYR A 3 -35.46 -22.56 -53.53
C TYR A 3 -35.42 -22.65 -55.07
N TYR A 4 -34.34 -22.17 -55.71
CA TYR A 4 -34.16 -22.27 -57.17
C TYR A 4 -34.01 -23.71 -57.64
N LYS A 5 -33.30 -24.56 -56.86
CA LYS A 5 -33.18 -25.98 -57.16
C LYS A 5 -34.50 -26.73 -56.98
N VAL A 6 -35.31 -26.34 -56.00
CA VAL A 6 -36.66 -26.93 -55.78
C VAL A 6 -37.56 -26.70 -57.00
N LEU A 7 -37.43 -25.55 -57.67
CA LEU A 7 -38.19 -25.24 -58.88
C LEU A 7 -37.46 -25.59 -60.19
N GLY A 8 -36.23 -26.11 -60.14
CA GLY A 8 -35.43 -26.42 -61.33
C GLY A 8 -35.02 -25.18 -62.15
N LEU A 9 -34.95 -24.01 -61.53
CA LEU A 9 -34.59 -22.74 -62.17
C LEU A 9 -33.14 -22.35 -61.88
N SER A 10 -32.53 -21.57 -62.77
CA SER A 10 -31.25 -20.90 -62.51
C SER A 10 -31.46 -19.63 -61.70
N ARG A 11 -30.46 -19.26 -60.87
CA ARG A 11 -30.43 -17.94 -60.21
C ARG A 11 -30.43 -16.83 -61.26
N GLY A 12 -31.23 -15.79 -61.05
CA GLY A 12 -31.40 -14.68 -61.99
C GLY A 12 -32.45 -14.90 -63.10
N CYS A 13 -33.36 -15.87 -62.94
CA CYS A 13 -34.51 -16.00 -63.83
C CYS A 13 -35.43 -14.77 -63.75
N ASN A 14 -36.12 -14.43 -64.84
CA ASN A 14 -37.07 -13.31 -64.83
C ASN A 14 -38.36 -13.72 -64.10
N ILE A 15 -39.06 -12.76 -63.48
CA ILE A 15 -40.35 -12.96 -62.81
C ILE A 15 -41.37 -13.63 -63.75
N ALA A 16 -41.33 -13.31 -65.04
CA ALA A 16 -42.18 -13.95 -66.05
C ALA A 16 -41.93 -15.46 -66.16
N ASP A 17 -40.66 -15.87 -66.18
CA ASP A 17 -40.26 -17.27 -66.27
C ASP A 17 -40.56 -18.03 -64.98
N LEU A 18 -40.33 -17.39 -63.82
CA LEU A 18 -40.71 -17.93 -62.52
C LEU A 18 -42.22 -18.18 -62.42
N LYS A 19 -43.04 -17.18 -62.80
CA LYS A 19 -44.51 -17.30 -62.81
C LYS A 19 -44.99 -18.40 -63.74
N LYS A 20 -44.35 -18.53 -64.91
CA LYS A 20 -44.67 -19.58 -65.88
C LYS A 20 -44.34 -20.96 -65.31
N ASN A 21 -43.13 -21.14 -64.79
CA ASN A 21 -42.70 -22.41 -64.21
C ASN A 21 -43.54 -22.81 -62.98
N TYR A 22 -43.88 -21.86 -62.10
CA TYR A 22 -44.77 -22.11 -60.97
C TYR A 22 -46.16 -22.55 -61.43
N ARG A 23 -46.74 -21.91 -62.46
CA ARG A 23 -48.03 -22.34 -63.01
C ARG A 23 -47.97 -23.76 -63.55
N GLU A 24 -46.91 -24.12 -64.26
CA GLU A 24 -46.72 -25.47 -64.81
C GLU A 24 -46.58 -26.52 -63.70
N LEU A 25 -45.71 -26.27 -62.72
CA LEU A 25 -45.47 -27.18 -61.58
C LEU A 25 -46.70 -27.27 -60.65
N SER A 26 -47.35 -26.16 -60.34
CA SER A 26 -48.58 -26.09 -59.55
C SER A 26 -49.72 -26.87 -60.20
N LEU A 27 -49.77 -26.92 -61.53
CA LEU A 27 -50.75 -27.71 -62.29
C LEU A 27 -50.42 -29.20 -62.35
N ILE A 28 -49.15 -29.59 -62.27
CA ILE A 28 -48.69 -31.00 -62.29
C ILE A 28 -48.86 -31.62 -60.91
N PHE A 29 -48.46 -30.90 -59.87
CA PHE A 29 -48.45 -31.36 -58.48
C PHE A 29 -49.67 -30.86 -57.68
N HIS A 30 -50.75 -30.46 -58.37
CA HIS A 30 -51.98 -30.06 -57.70
C HIS A 30 -52.61 -31.27 -56.99
N PRO A 31 -53.02 -31.15 -55.70
CA PRO A 31 -53.61 -32.25 -54.93
C PRO A 31 -54.76 -32.95 -55.66
N ASP A 32 -55.67 -32.17 -56.24
CA ASP A 32 -56.86 -32.68 -56.96
C ASP A 32 -56.57 -33.53 -58.20
N LYS A 33 -55.34 -33.46 -58.76
CA LYS A 33 -54.96 -34.25 -59.93
C LYS A 33 -54.27 -35.56 -59.59
N ASN A 34 -53.98 -35.82 -58.32
CA ASN A 34 -53.30 -37.04 -57.87
C ASN A 34 -53.95 -37.64 -56.61
N PRO A 35 -55.20 -38.15 -56.70
CA PRO A 35 -56.01 -38.58 -55.55
C PRO A 35 -55.50 -39.86 -54.87
N GLY A 36 -54.54 -40.57 -55.46
CA GLY A 36 -53.94 -41.78 -54.89
C GLY A 36 -52.83 -41.51 -53.87
N ASN A 37 -52.33 -40.26 -53.76
CA ASN A 37 -51.17 -39.92 -52.96
C ASN A 37 -51.25 -38.46 -52.42
N GLU A 38 -52.41 -38.10 -51.86
CA GLU A 38 -52.80 -36.72 -51.53
C GLU A 38 -51.87 -36.01 -50.51
N LEU A 39 -51.33 -36.73 -49.53
CA LEU A 39 -50.46 -36.15 -48.49
C LEU A 39 -49.12 -35.68 -49.09
N GLU A 40 -48.48 -36.54 -49.91
CA GLU A 40 -47.23 -36.18 -50.60
C GLU A 40 -47.47 -35.09 -51.65
N ALA A 41 -48.62 -35.12 -52.34
CA ALA A 41 -48.98 -34.08 -53.32
C ALA A 41 -49.22 -32.71 -52.65
N THR A 42 -49.84 -32.67 -51.47
CA THR A 42 -50.06 -31.42 -50.74
C THR A 42 -48.78 -30.86 -50.12
N GLU A 43 -47.89 -31.71 -49.61
CA GLU A 43 -46.59 -31.30 -49.09
C GLU A 43 -45.69 -30.75 -50.20
N THR A 44 -45.60 -31.46 -51.34
CA THR A 44 -44.85 -30.99 -52.51
C THR A 44 -45.41 -29.68 -53.06
N PHE A 45 -46.74 -29.54 -53.14
CA PHE A 45 -47.38 -28.28 -53.53
C PHE A 45 -47.04 -27.12 -52.58
N LYS A 46 -47.07 -27.35 -51.26
CA LYS A 46 -46.65 -26.34 -50.26
C LYS A 46 -45.19 -25.97 -50.40
N MET A 47 -44.30 -26.94 -50.63
CA MET A 47 -42.88 -26.69 -50.88
C MET A 47 -42.65 -25.84 -52.14
N ILE A 48 -43.35 -26.14 -53.23
CA ILE A 48 -43.30 -25.38 -54.49
C ILE A 48 -43.86 -23.97 -54.29
N SER A 49 -44.98 -23.81 -53.57
CA SER A 49 -45.58 -22.51 -53.24
C SER A 49 -44.65 -21.65 -52.39
N ASN A 50 -44.07 -22.23 -51.32
CA ASN A 50 -43.10 -21.54 -50.48
C ASN A 50 -41.83 -21.17 -51.26
N ALA A 51 -41.35 -22.04 -52.15
CA ALA A 51 -40.21 -21.72 -53.00
C ALA A 51 -40.52 -20.57 -53.97
N TYR A 52 -41.71 -20.57 -54.57
CA TYR A 52 -42.16 -19.51 -55.47
C TYR A 52 -42.29 -18.16 -54.76
N THR A 53 -42.92 -18.09 -53.59
CA THR A 53 -43.07 -16.82 -52.86
C THR A 53 -41.71 -16.26 -52.44
N ASN A 54 -40.80 -17.10 -51.92
CA ASN A 54 -39.46 -16.66 -51.53
C ASN A 54 -38.62 -16.14 -52.71
N ILE A 55 -38.67 -16.81 -53.87
CA ILE A 55 -37.96 -16.33 -55.08
C ILE A 55 -38.63 -15.09 -55.66
N LEU A 56 -39.97 -15.04 -55.66
CA LEU A 56 -40.71 -13.88 -56.16
C LEU A 56 -40.38 -12.63 -55.33
N ASP A 57 -40.37 -12.76 -54.00
CA ASP A 57 -39.98 -11.69 -53.09
C ASP A 57 -38.52 -11.26 -53.35
N GLU A 58 -37.58 -12.20 -53.52
CA GLU A 58 -36.18 -11.90 -53.88
C GLU A 58 -36.03 -11.13 -55.20
N LEU A 59 -36.80 -11.50 -56.23
CA LEU A 59 -36.79 -10.83 -57.54
C LEU A 59 -37.52 -9.48 -57.55
N GLN A 60 -38.47 -9.27 -56.63
CA GLN A 60 -39.22 -8.02 -56.49
C GLN A 60 -38.53 -6.99 -55.59
N GLN A 61 -37.61 -7.41 -54.73
CA GLN A 61 -36.81 -6.49 -53.91
C GLN A 61 -36.00 -5.53 -54.78
N THR A 62 -36.17 -4.24 -54.52
CA THR A 62 -35.36 -3.18 -55.14
C THR A 62 -33.93 -3.19 -54.58
N GLU A 63 -32.94 -2.72 -55.36
CA GLU A 63 -31.57 -2.53 -54.85
C GLU A 63 -31.50 -1.75 -53.52
N PRO A 64 -32.22 -0.63 -53.33
CA PRO A 64 -32.25 0.07 -52.05
C PRO A 64 -32.86 -0.77 -50.91
N GLU A 65 -33.91 -1.56 -51.14
CA GLU A 65 -34.49 -2.44 -50.11
C GLU A 65 -33.52 -3.57 -49.69
N ARG A 66 -32.76 -4.14 -50.63
CA ARG A 66 -31.72 -5.14 -50.32
C ARG A 66 -30.58 -4.55 -49.51
N GLN A 67 -30.15 -3.34 -49.85
CA GLN A 67 -29.12 -2.62 -49.09
C GLN A 67 -29.62 -2.30 -47.68
N GLN A 68 -30.87 -1.85 -47.55
CA GLN A 68 -31.48 -1.51 -46.28
C GLN A 68 -31.63 -2.73 -45.37
N GLN A 69 -32.07 -3.88 -45.88
CA GLN A 69 -32.13 -5.14 -45.12
C GLN A 69 -30.74 -5.65 -44.71
N GLN A 70 -29.73 -5.52 -45.59
CA GLN A 70 -28.35 -5.87 -45.25
C GLN A 70 -27.75 -4.94 -44.19
N GLU A 71 -28.08 -3.65 -44.22
CA GLU A 71 -27.69 -2.71 -43.16
C GLU A 71 -28.42 -3.00 -41.85
N GLU A 72 -29.71 -3.31 -41.90
CA GLU A 72 -30.51 -3.68 -40.73
C GLU A 72 -29.98 -4.93 -40.04
N HIS A 73 -29.59 -5.95 -40.81
CA HIS A 73 -28.98 -7.17 -40.28
C HIS A 73 -27.60 -6.92 -39.65
N LYS A 74 -26.87 -5.88 -40.09
CA LYS A 74 -25.57 -5.49 -39.51
C LYS A 74 -25.69 -4.53 -38.32
N ARG A 75 -26.85 -3.88 -38.10
CA ARG A 75 -27.09 -3.01 -36.94
C ARG A 75 -26.88 -3.70 -35.59
N PRO A 76 -27.44 -4.91 -35.32
CA PRO A 76 -27.19 -5.60 -34.06
C PRO A 76 -25.71 -5.97 -33.91
N GLU A 77 -25.05 -6.47 -34.96
CA GLU A 77 -23.61 -6.77 -34.91
C GLU A 77 -22.74 -5.53 -34.60
N LYS A 78 -23.09 -4.37 -35.16
CA LYS A 78 -22.38 -3.11 -34.87
C LYS A 78 -22.59 -2.67 -33.42
N ARG A 79 -23.81 -2.82 -32.89
CA ARG A 79 -24.12 -2.53 -31.47
C ARG A 79 -23.39 -3.47 -30.54
N GLU A 80 -23.40 -4.78 -30.81
CA GLU A 80 -22.69 -5.79 -30.02
C GLU A 80 -21.18 -5.51 -29.97
N ARG A 81 -20.56 -5.16 -31.10
CA ARG A 81 -19.13 -4.78 -31.14
C ARG A 81 -18.84 -3.51 -30.34
N GLN A 82 -19.75 -2.53 -30.38
CA GLN A 82 -19.60 -1.30 -29.62
C GLN A 82 -19.73 -1.57 -28.11
N GLU A 83 -20.73 -2.35 -27.71
CA GLU A 83 -20.90 -2.80 -26.32
C GLU A 83 -19.72 -3.65 -25.84
N GLU A 84 -19.16 -4.51 -26.69
CA GLU A 84 -17.96 -5.29 -26.35
C GLU A 84 -16.75 -4.38 -26.15
N HIS A 85 -16.53 -3.39 -27.01
CA HIS A 85 -15.47 -2.41 -26.84
C HIS A 85 -15.66 -1.56 -25.57
N GLU A 86 -16.90 -1.15 -25.26
CA GLU A 86 -17.22 -0.44 -24.02
C GLU A 86 -16.97 -1.32 -22.78
N ARG A 87 -17.39 -2.60 -22.81
CA ARG A 87 -17.10 -3.58 -21.75
C ARG A 87 -15.59 -3.76 -21.55
N GLN A 88 -14.81 -3.91 -22.62
CA GLN A 88 -13.35 -4.02 -22.55
C GLN A 88 -12.72 -2.76 -21.96
N LYS A 89 -13.22 -1.58 -22.33
CA LYS A 89 -12.75 -0.29 -21.80
C LYS A 89 -13.05 -0.15 -20.31
N GLU A 90 -14.25 -0.53 -19.88
CA GLU A 90 -14.63 -0.56 -18.46
C GLU A 90 -13.80 -1.57 -17.67
N GLU A 91 -13.57 -2.76 -18.22
CA GLU A 91 -12.73 -3.78 -17.58
C GLU A 91 -11.30 -3.29 -17.40
N HIS A 92 -10.71 -2.70 -18.45
CA HIS A 92 -9.39 -2.10 -18.38
C HIS A 92 -9.34 -0.95 -17.37
N ALA A 93 -10.36 -0.10 -17.31
CA ALA A 93 -10.46 0.97 -16.31
C ALA A 93 -10.53 0.41 -14.87
N ARG A 94 -11.30 -0.65 -14.64
CA ARG A 94 -11.36 -1.35 -13.33
C ARG A 94 -10.01 -1.95 -12.96
N GLN A 95 -9.33 -2.60 -13.90
CA GLN A 95 -7.99 -3.15 -13.67
C GLN A 95 -6.98 -2.04 -13.35
N GLN A 96 -7.02 -0.91 -14.05
CA GLN A 96 -6.17 0.25 -13.73
C GLN A 96 -6.48 0.83 -12.36
N GLN A 97 -7.76 0.96 -11.99
CA GLN A 97 -8.14 1.45 -10.67
C GLN A 97 -7.69 0.49 -9.57
N GLN A 98 -7.81 -0.82 -9.79
CA GLN A 98 -7.34 -1.83 -8.84
C GLN A 98 -5.81 -1.79 -8.68
N GLN A 99 -5.06 -1.68 -9.78
CA GLN A 99 -3.60 -1.52 -9.75
C GLN A 99 -3.18 -0.24 -9.02
N ARG A 100 -3.90 0.87 -9.24
CA ARG A 100 -3.63 2.13 -8.54
C ARG A 100 -3.85 1.99 -7.03
N LYS A 101 -4.98 1.41 -6.61
CA LYS A 101 -5.27 1.15 -5.19
C LYS A 101 -4.24 0.21 -4.56
N GLU A 102 -3.76 -0.79 -5.30
CA GLU A 102 -2.72 -1.70 -4.82
C GLU A 102 -1.37 -1.00 -4.65
N ARG A 103 -0.98 -0.12 -5.58
CA ARG A 103 0.21 0.72 -5.46
C ARG A 103 0.13 1.65 -4.26
N GLU A 104 -0.99 2.36 -4.09
CA GLU A 104 -1.21 3.25 -2.95
C GLU A 104 -1.12 2.48 -1.61
N ARG A 105 -1.68 1.26 -1.54
CA ARG A 105 -1.54 0.38 -0.37
C ARG A 105 -0.09 -0.06 -0.14
N GLN A 106 0.64 -0.35 -1.21
CA GLN A 106 2.05 -0.73 -1.12
C GLN A 106 2.91 0.44 -0.64
N GLU A 107 2.72 1.64 -1.20
CA GLU A 107 3.43 2.86 -0.80
C GLU A 107 3.14 3.22 0.67
N LYS A 108 1.89 3.09 1.13
CA LYS A 108 1.55 3.27 2.56
C LYS A 108 2.32 2.29 3.45
N ARG A 109 2.39 1.01 3.09
CA ARG A 109 3.17 -0.01 3.83
C ARG A 109 4.66 0.32 3.86
N GLU A 110 5.22 0.69 2.72
CA GLU A 110 6.63 1.06 2.61
C GLU A 110 6.95 2.33 3.43
N ARG A 111 6.05 3.33 3.43
CA ARG A 111 6.18 4.53 4.27
C ARG A 111 6.17 4.18 5.76
N GLN A 112 5.26 3.30 6.19
CA GLN A 112 5.21 2.82 7.57
C GLN A 112 6.47 2.03 7.95
N GLU A 113 6.95 1.13 7.09
CA GLU A 113 8.20 0.41 7.32
C GLU A 113 9.40 1.35 7.41
N MET A 114 9.46 2.36 6.54
CA MET A 114 10.53 3.37 6.56
C MET A 114 10.51 4.19 7.85
N ARG A 115 9.32 4.60 8.33
CA ARG A 115 9.15 5.25 9.63
C ARG A 115 9.66 4.35 10.78
N LYS A 116 9.28 3.07 10.78
CA LYS A 116 9.75 2.08 11.78
C LYS A 116 11.27 1.92 11.76
N ARG A 117 11.88 1.77 10.58
CA ARG A 117 13.34 1.69 10.42
C ARG A 117 14.05 2.95 10.89
N LYS A 118 13.48 4.13 10.62
CA LYS A 118 14.04 5.41 11.06
C LYS A 118 14.00 5.54 12.59
N ARG A 119 12.91 5.11 13.25
CA ARG A 119 12.82 5.05 14.72
C ARG A 119 13.87 4.08 15.30
N GLN A 120 13.95 2.86 14.76
CA GLN A 120 14.94 1.85 15.17
C GLN A 120 16.39 2.31 14.98
N LEU A 121 16.69 3.02 13.89
CA LEU A 121 18.03 3.55 13.65
C LEU A 121 18.40 4.61 14.68
N LYS A 122 17.49 5.56 14.97
CA LYS A 122 17.70 6.58 16.01
C LYS A 122 17.94 5.95 17.38
N GLU A 123 17.14 4.94 17.73
CA GLU A 123 17.28 4.21 19.00
C GLU A 123 18.62 3.46 19.07
N HIS A 124 18.97 2.74 17.99
CA HIS A 124 20.26 2.06 17.89
C HIS A 124 21.42 3.06 18.02
N GLU A 125 21.37 4.22 17.36
CA GLU A 125 22.39 5.27 17.51
C GLU A 125 22.47 5.83 18.93
N ARG A 126 21.32 6.07 19.60
CA ARG A 126 21.27 6.50 21.00
C ARG A 126 21.95 5.47 21.91
N LEU A 127 21.58 4.20 21.77
CA LEU A 127 22.16 3.10 22.56
C LEU A 127 23.65 2.91 22.30
N GLN A 128 24.10 3.04 21.05
CA GLN A 128 25.53 2.97 20.72
C GLN A 128 26.34 4.07 21.39
N ARG A 129 25.85 5.31 21.40
CA ARG A 129 26.52 6.43 22.09
C ARG A 129 26.55 6.23 23.60
N ALA A 130 25.43 5.81 24.18
CA ALA A 130 25.33 5.53 25.61
C ALA A 130 26.28 4.40 26.04
N ARG A 131 26.36 3.33 25.23
CA ARG A 131 27.32 2.24 25.44
C ARG A 131 28.77 2.70 25.32
N ALA A 132 29.08 3.52 24.31
CA ALA A 132 30.43 4.07 24.13
C ALA A 132 30.85 4.96 25.31
N LEU A 133 29.92 5.70 25.92
CA LEU A 133 30.17 6.44 27.16
C LEU A 133 30.54 5.51 28.33
N VAL A 134 29.79 4.41 28.50
CA VAL A 134 30.08 3.40 29.54
C VAL A 134 31.46 2.76 29.33
N GLU A 135 31.80 2.42 28.09
CA GLU A 135 33.11 1.85 27.74
C GLU A 135 34.24 2.84 28.02
N ALA A 136 34.11 4.10 27.60
CA ALA A 136 35.09 5.14 27.88
C ALA A 136 35.29 5.36 29.39
N ALA A 137 34.22 5.32 30.17
CA ALA A 137 34.30 5.42 31.63
C ALA A 137 34.96 4.18 32.27
N ALA A 138 34.76 2.99 31.72
CA ALA A 138 35.41 1.75 32.17
C ALA A 138 36.90 1.68 31.84
N ASP A 139 37.33 2.33 30.76
CA ASP A 139 38.73 2.45 30.35
C ASP A 139 39.46 3.64 31.01
N GLY A 140 38.71 4.56 31.63
CA GLY A 140 39.26 5.78 32.21
C GLY A 140 39.62 6.83 31.15
N ASP A 141 39.08 6.69 29.93
CA ASP A 141 39.29 7.65 28.85
C ASP A 141 38.43 8.89 29.04
N LEU A 142 39.01 9.89 29.73
CA LEU A 142 38.38 11.18 29.95
C LEU A 142 38.00 11.88 28.63
N SER A 143 38.81 11.74 27.57
CA SER A 143 38.54 12.39 26.28
C SER A 143 37.33 11.76 25.61
N GLY A 144 37.27 10.42 25.60
CA GLY A 144 36.12 9.67 25.13
C GLY A 144 34.84 9.99 25.90
N VAL A 145 34.92 10.16 27.23
CA VAL A 145 33.77 10.59 28.05
C VAL A 145 33.25 11.96 27.60
N TYR A 146 34.12 12.96 27.44
CA TYR A 146 33.71 14.29 26.97
C TYR A 146 33.09 14.26 25.58
N GLU A 147 33.69 13.54 24.64
CA GLU A 147 33.18 13.45 23.27
C GLU A 147 31.78 12.81 23.23
N ASN A 148 31.57 11.72 23.97
CA ASN A 148 30.27 11.04 24.03
C ASN A 148 29.20 11.92 24.70
N LEU A 149 29.54 12.62 25.80
CA LEU A 149 28.63 13.56 26.45
C LEU A 149 28.25 14.72 25.52
N LYS A 150 29.22 15.26 24.77
CA LYS A 150 28.96 16.31 23.77
C LYS A 150 28.06 15.82 22.63
N MET A 151 28.12 14.54 22.29
CA MET A 151 27.25 13.89 21.29
C MET A 151 25.88 13.49 21.83
N GLY A 152 25.55 13.85 23.08
CA GLY A 152 24.26 13.59 23.70
C GLY A 152 24.09 12.14 24.16
N ALA A 153 25.18 11.47 24.54
CA ALA A 153 25.09 10.16 25.18
C ALA A 153 24.30 10.24 26.50
N ASP A 154 23.48 9.23 26.75
CA ASP A 154 22.71 9.12 27.97
C ASP A 154 23.63 8.71 29.13
N VAL A 155 23.86 9.65 30.06
CA VAL A 155 24.75 9.46 31.22
C VAL A 155 24.23 8.45 32.23
N ASN A 156 22.91 8.23 32.25
CA ASN A 156 22.23 7.34 33.18
C ASN A 156 21.97 5.95 32.59
N TYR A 157 22.40 5.70 31.34
CA TYR A 157 22.27 4.40 30.70
C TYR A 157 22.91 3.29 31.54
N GLN A 158 22.15 2.22 31.72
CA GLN A 158 22.59 1.01 32.38
C GLN A 158 22.88 -0.06 31.33
N ASP A 159 24.03 -0.71 31.46
CA ASP A 159 24.38 -1.86 30.64
C ASP A 159 23.60 -3.12 31.10
N SER A 160 23.91 -4.27 30.50
CA SER A 160 23.25 -5.54 30.85
C SER A 160 23.45 -5.99 32.31
N ALA A 161 24.47 -5.46 33.00
CA ALA A 161 24.74 -5.74 34.41
C ALA A 161 24.09 -4.69 35.35
N GLY A 162 23.39 -3.70 34.81
CA GLY A 162 22.84 -2.58 35.57
C GLY A 162 23.88 -1.49 35.85
N PHE A 163 25.09 -1.58 35.30
CA PHE A 163 26.16 -0.63 35.55
C PHE A 163 25.98 0.61 34.67
N THR A 164 26.11 1.77 35.30
CA THR A 164 26.24 3.06 34.60
C THR A 164 27.70 3.46 34.42
N ALA A 165 27.97 4.47 33.61
CA ALA A 165 29.32 5.05 33.49
C ALA A 165 29.91 5.44 34.86
N LEU A 166 29.07 5.92 35.79
CA LEU A 166 29.50 6.27 37.14
C LEU A 166 29.87 5.05 37.99
N HIS A 167 29.17 3.91 37.82
CA HIS A 167 29.55 2.65 38.47
C HIS A 167 30.96 2.23 38.05
N TYR A 168 31.24 2.25 36.75
CA TYR A 168 32.55 1.86 36.22
C TYR A 168 33.67 2.80 36.67
N ALA A 169 33.44 4.12 36.63
CA ALA A 169 34.42 5.09 37.12
C ALA A 169 34.72 4.88 38.61
N ALA A 170 33.70 4.61 39.43
CA ALA A 170 33.84 4.35 40.86
C ALA A 170 34.51 2.98 41.15
N PHE A 171 34.16 1.94 40.38
CA PHE A 171 34.72 0.59 40.49
C PHE A 171 36.19 0.51 40.09
N MET A 172 36.58 1.23 39.02
CA MET A 172 37.96 1.25 38.53
C MET A 172 38.84 2.29 39.25
N GLY A 173 38.24 3.23 39.98
CA GLY A 173 38.97 4.23 40.75
C GLY A 173 39.38 5.47 39.96
N TYR A 174 38.68 5.80 38.87
CA TYR A 174 39.01 6.94 38.00
C TYR A 174 38.42 8.25 38.51
N ILE A 175 39.19 8.95 39.35
CA ILE A 175 38.80 10.22 39.99
C ILE A 175 38.37 11.26 38.95
N ASP A 176 39.16 11.47 37.89
CA ASP A 176 38.89 12.52 36.90
C ASP A 176 37.57 12.26 36.16
N VAL A 177 37.33 11.01 35.74
CA VAL A 177 36.08 10.61 35.09
C VAL A 177 34.89 10.76 36.04
N THR A 178 35.04 10.34 37.31
CA THR A 178 34.00 10.50 38.32
C THR A 178 33.63 11.98 38.52
N GLN A 179 34.61 12.89 38.58
CA GLN A 179 34.34 14.32 38.73
C GLN A 179 33.54 14.86 37.54
N GLU A 180 33.94 14.54 36.31
CA GLU A 180 33.25 15.02 35.12
C GLU A 180 31.83 14.50 35.01
N LEU A 181 31.59 13.21 35.28
CA LEU A 181 30.25 12.64 35.24
C LEU A 181 29.31 13.30 36.26
N ILE A 182 29.79 13.59 37.47
CA ILE A 182 28.99 14.17 38.54
C ILE A 182 28.59 15.63 38.26
N LEU A 183 29.34 16.34 37.42
CA LEU A 183 29.00 17.70 37.01
C LEU A 183 27.83 17.74 36.01
N ILE A 184 27.44 16.60 35.44
CA ILE A 184 26.34 16.53 34.46
C ILE A 184 24.99 16.74 35.15
N PRO A 185 24.16 17.69 34.66
CA PRO A 185 22.81 17.87 35.18
C PRO A 185 21.98 16.59 35.10
N ARG A 186 21.15 16.34 36.12
CA ARG A 186 20.24 15.16 36.19
C ARG A 186 20.95 13.79 36.22
N ILE A 187 22.24 13.74 36.57
CA ILE A 187 22.89 12.45 36.81
C ILE A 187 22.29 11.75 38.03
N LYS A 188 21.88 10.50 37.86
CA LYS A 188 21.35 9.64 38.93
C LYS A 188 22.52 9.00 39.67
N VAL A 189 23.05 9.72 40.68
CA VAL A 189 24.22 9.27 41.47
C VAL A 189 23.97 8.02 42.33
N ASN A 190 22.69 7.71 42.57
CA ASN A 190 22.23 6.63 43.45
C ASN A 190 21.62 5.44 42.69
N THR A 191 21.76 5.39 41.35
CA THR A 191 21.32 4.25 40.57
C THR A 191 21.94 2.97 41.13
N LYS A 192 21.13 1.92 41.25
CA LYS A 192 21.57 0.60 41.72
C LYS A 192 21.86 -0.29 40.52
N ASP A 193 22.93 -1.06 40.59
CA ASP A 193 23.18 -2.15 39.66
C ASP A 193 22.30 -3.39 39.95
N ASN A 194 22.47 -4.46 39.18
CA ASN A 194 21.69 -5.69 39.37
C ASN A 194 21.96 -6.40 40.72
N ASP A 195 23.08 -6.09 41.39
CA ASP A 195 23.41 -6.58 42.72
C ASP A 195 22.89 -5.64 43.83
N GLY A 196 22.19 -4.57 43.46
CA GLY A 196 21.65 -3.56 44.36
C GLY A 196 22.68 -2.53 44.83
N LYS A 197 23.93 -2.61 44.36
CA LYS A 197 25.01 -1.72 44.77
C LYS A 197 24.95 -0.40 44.02
N THR A 198 25.29 0.68 44.71
CA THR A 198 25.43 2.02 44.13
C THR A 198 26.89 2.28 43.72
N PRO A 199 27.19 3.31 42.91
CA PRO A 199 28.56 3.70 42.63
C PRO A 199 29.38 3.98 43.90
N LEU A 200 28.74 4.53 44.94
CA LEU A 200 29.39 4.77 46.23
C LEU A 200 29.73 3.44 46.95
N SER A 201 28.85 2.44 46.90
CA SER A 201 29.12 1.12 47.47
C SER A 201 30.36 0.49 46.85
N TRP A 202 30.50 0.56 45.52
CA TRP A 202 31.69 0.10 44.82
C TRP A 202 32.96 0.89 45.22
N ALA A 203 32.88 2.22 45.31
CA ALA A 203 34.03 3.02 45.76
C ALA A 203 34.46 2.68 47.19
N CYS A 204 33.51 2.39 48.09
CA CYS A 204 33.75 1.95 49.46
C CYS A 204 34.42 0.57 49.52
N GLU A 205 33.91 -0.41 48.75
CA GLU A 205 34.45 -1.78 48.72
C GLU A 205 35.92 -1.82 48.31
N TYR A 206 36.30 -0.99 47.34
CA TYR A 206 37.68 -0.86 46.87
C TYR A 206 38.50 0.22 47.59
N ASN A 207 37.91 0.89 48.59
CA ASN A 207 38.56 1.89 49.45
C ASN A 207 39.14 3.10 48.68
N TYR A 208 38.44 3.58 47.65
CA TYR A 208 38.82 4.78 46.90
C TYR A 208 38.35 6.05 47.62
N LEU A 209 39.07 6.42 48.67
CA LEU A 209 38.74 7.53 49.58
C LEU A 209 38.38 8.86 48.89
N GLU A 210 39.03 9.19 47.77
CA GLU A 210 38.76 10.45 47.08
C GLU A 210 37.43 10.42 46.32
N ILE A 211 37.13 9.30 45.65
CA ILE A 211 35.83 9.08 44.97
C ILE A 211 34.69 9.01 45.99
N ILE A 212 34.92 8.34 47.12
CA ILE A 212 33.95 8.29 48.23
C ILE A 212 33.57 9.70 48.66
N LYS A 213 34.55 10.59 48.88
CA LYS A 213 34.27 11.99 49.27
C LYS A 213 33.51 12.74 48.18
N ILE A 214 33.91 12.58 46.91
CA ILE A 214 33.25 13.26 45.79
C ILE A 214 31.77 12.84 45.75
N LEU A 215 31.49 11.54 45.75
CA LEU A 215 30.14 10.99 45.70
C LEU A 215 29.31 11.37 46.94
N GLN A 216 29.88 11.33 48.14
CA GLN A 216 29.19 11.77 49.37
C GLN A 216 28.81 13.25 49.34
N ASN A 217 29.71 14.11 48.84
CA ASN A 217 29.44 15.54 48.70
C ASN A 217 28.30 15.84 47.71
N THR A 218 28.03 14.92 46.79
CA THR A 218 26.96 15.06 45.78
C THR A 218 25.71 14.25 46.10
N GLY A 219 25.56 13.78 47.34
CA GLY A 219 24.35 13.06 47.80
C GLY A 219 24.33 11.57 47.48
N GLY A 220 25.49 10.97 47.18
CA GLY A 220 25.67 9.54 47.04
C GLY A 220 25.28 8.79 48.32
N LYS A 221 24.40 7.79 48.18
CA LYS A 221 23.95 6.89 49.25
C LYS A 221 24.68 5.56 49.12
N GLU A 222 25.17 5.07 50.25
CA GLU A 222 25.74 3.72 50.32
C GLU A 222 24.61 2.70 50.36
N TYR A 223 24.78 1.57 49.67
CA TYR A 223 23.86 0.45 49.83
C TYR A 223 24.04 -0.16 51.22
N VAL A 224 22.97 -0.20 52.02
CA VAL A 224 22.92 -0.86 53.33
C VAL A 224 21.99 -2.07 53.19
N GLU A 225 22.52 -3.30 53.35
CA GLU A 225 21.69 -4.51 53.34
C GLU A 225 20.62 -4.43 54.43
N GLY A 226 19.34 -4.42 54.03
CA GLY A 226 18.19 -4.52 54.94
C GLY A 226 17.36 -3.25 55.14
N GLU A 227 17.60 -2.16 54.40
CA GLU A 227 16.68 -1.03 54.36
C GLU A 227 15.75 -1.13 53.14
N GLU A 228 14.52 -1.60 53.36
CA GLU A 228 13.37 -1.28 52.50
C GLU A 228 13.13 0.23 52.61
N GLN A 229 13.75 1.03 51.75
CA GLN A 229 13.39 2.43 51.61
C GLN A 229 12.36 2.55 50.48
N GLU A 230 11.26 3.21 50.84
CA GLU A 230 10.15 3.60 49.99
C GLU A 230 10.68 4.12 48.65
N GLU A 231 10.19 3.53 47.57
CA GLU A 231 10.31 4.09 46.23
C GLU A 231 9.71 5.50 46.33
N GLU A 232 10.56 6.53 46.33
CA GLU A 232 10.12 7.85 45.91
C GLU A 232 9.74 7.66 44.44
N GLU A 233 8.46 7.34 44.22
CA GLU A 233 7.76 7.53 42.96
C GLU A 233 7.93 9.02 42.62
N GLU A 234 9.04 9.37 41.97
CA GLU A 234 9.07 10.60 41.20
C GLU A 234 8.03 10.39 40.10
N GLU A 235 6.92 11.11 40.23
CA GLU A 235 5.96 11.32 39.17
C GLU A 235 6.77 11.85 37.98
N ASP A 236 7.10 10.95 37.05
CA ASP A 236 7.59 11.32 35.73
C ASP A 236 6.42 12.07 35.08
N ASP A 237 6.38 13.39 35.28
CA ASP A 237 5.65 14.38 34.49
C ASP A 237 6.27 14.42 33.08
N ASP A 238 6.32 13.27 32.40
CA ASP A 238 6.49 13.20 30.96
C ASP A 238 5.12 13.50 30.35
N ASP A 239 4.82 14.80 30.26
CA ASP A 239 3.96 15.39 29.23
C ASP A 239 4.59 15.14 27.84
N ASP A 240 4.81 13.88 27.48
CA ASP A 240 4.97 13.48 26.10
C ASP A 240 3.57 13.16 25.57
N ASP A 241 2.97 14.21 25.01
CA ASP A 241 1.97 14.16 23.95
C ASP A 241 2.44 13.24 22.80
N ASP A 242 2.45 11.93 23.01
CA ASP A 242 2.38 10.92 21.96
C ASP A 242 0.93 10.41 21.91
N ASP A 243 0.04 11.36 21.59
CA ASP A 243 -1.22 11.09 20.90
C ASP A 243 -0.89 10.51 19.52
N ASP A 244 -0.63 9.20 19.48
CA ASP A 244 -0.52 8.43 18.24
C ASP A 244 -0.96 6.98 18.50
N THR A 245 -1.92 6.80 19.41
CA THR A 245 -2.89 5.70 19.30
C THR A 245 -3.95 6.10 18.27
N GLU A 246 -3.53 6.24 17.00
CA GLU A 246 -4.46 6.11 15.88
C GLU A 246 -4.91 4.65 15.82
N ASP A 247 -5.99 4.42 16.56
CA ASP A 247 -7.21 3.82 16.06
C ASP A 247 -7.05 2.97 14.78
N ASP A 248 -6.75 1.68 14.97
CA ASP A 248 -6.86 0.65 13.93
C ASP A 248 -8.33 0.31 13.60
N ASN A 249 -9.29 1.21 13.86
CA ASN A 249 -10.67 1.09 13.37
C ASN A 249 -11.25 2.46 13.00
N GLU A 250 -11.09 2.89 11.75
CA GLU A 250 -12.24 3.43 11.03
C GLU A 250 -11.99 3.33 9.52
N ASP A 251 -12.78 2.45 8.90
CA ASP A 251 -13.18 2.59 7.52
C ASP A 251 -13.89 3.95 7.39
N ASP A 252 -13.19 5.03 7.06
CA ASP A 252 -13.87 6.22 6.52
C ASP A 252 -13.02 6.93 5.47
N ASP A 253 -13.65 7.06 4.30
CA ASP A 253 -13.24 7.88 3.17
C ASP A 253 -13.24 9.35 3.62
N ASP A 254 -12.09 9.93 3.95
CA ASP A 254 -11.93 11.39 3.93
C ASP A 254 -10.57 11.81 3.39
N GLU A 255 -10.63 12.51 2.25
CA GLU A 255 -9.56 13.25 1.62
C GLU A 255 -9.20 14.48 2.50
N GLU A 256 -8.39 14.30 3.54
CA GLU A 256 -7.68 15.44 4.12
C GLU A 256 -6.36 15.68 3.36
N GLU A 257 -6.44 16.62 2.42
CA GLU A 257 -5.31 17.39 1.91
C GLU A 257 -4.57 18.02 3.10
N GLU A 258 -3.53 17.34 3.60
CA GLU A 258 -2.50 17.98 4.43
C GLU A 258 -1.84 19.09 3.60
N LYS A 259 -2.33 20.32 3.78
CA LYS A 259 -1.70 21.55 3.33
C LYS A 259 -0.41 21.70 4.12
N TYR A 260 0.70 21.25 3.54
CA TYR A 260 2.05 21.58 4.00
C TYR A 260 2.23 23.09 3.90
N GLU A 261 2.05 23.82 5.00
CA GLU A 261 2.67 25.14 5.19
C GLU A 261 4.12 24.90 5.63
N GLU A 262 4.96 24.48 4.67
CA GLU A 262 6.41 24.64 4.80
C GLU A 262 6.77 26.07 4.38
N GLU A 263 7.30 26.81 5.34
CA GLU A 263 7.83 28.16 5.18
C GLU A 263 8.89 28.22 4.07
N GLY A 264 8.69 29.12 3.10
CA GLY A 264 9.78 29.89 2.49
C GLY A 264 10.58 29.33 1.31
N PHE A 265 10.15 28.26 0.62
CA PHE A 265 10.91 27.72 -0.53
C PHE A 265 10.01 27.30 -1.70
N TRP A 266 10.24 27.88 -2.89
CA TRP A 266 9.53 27.50 -4.13
C TRP A 266 10.50 27.00 -5.21
N TYR A 267 10.07 25.95 -5.91
CA TYR A 267 10.85 25.22 -6.91
C TYR A 267 10.51 25.69 -8.34
N GLU A 268 11.52 26.12 -9.10
CA GLU A 268 11.40 26.31 -10.55
C GLU A 268 12.67 25.82 -11.26
N GLU A 269 12.50 25.02 -12.33
CA GLU A 269 13.59 24.50 -13.19
C GLU A 269 14.73 23.72 -12.48
N GLY A 270 14.43 23.01 -11.39
CA GLY A 270 15.38 22.08 -10.75
C GLY A 270 16.43 22.74 -9.86
N PHE A 271 16.21 23.98 -9.44
CA PHE A 271 17.03 24.69 -8.46
C PHE A 271 16.13 25.20 -7.32
N TRP A 272 16.66 25.17 -6.08
CA TRP A 272 16.01 25.76 -4.90
C TRP A 272 16.42 27.23 -4.76
N TYR A 273 15.48 28.11 -4.45
CA TYR A 273 15.73 29.52 -4.15
C TYR A 273 15.32 29.81 -2.68
N GLU A 274 16.22 30.45 -1.92
CA GLU A 274 15.90 31.02 -0.60
C GLU A 274 15.19 32.37 -0.79
N GLU A 275 14.08 32.56 -0.08
CA GLU A 275 13.28 33.79 -0.06
C GLU A 275 13.97 34.88 0.76
N ASP A 276 15.13 35.36 0.30
CA ASP A 276 15.73 36.60 0.77
C ASP A 276 15.41 37.72 -0.23
N GLU A 277 14.25 38.36 -0.06
CA GLU A 277 13.97 39.70 -0.62
C GLU A 277 14.98 40.68 -0.02
N PHE A 278 15.86 41.32 -0.79
CA PHE A 278 15.55 42.32 -1.81
C PHE A 278 14.67 43.46 -1.26
N TRP A 279 15.27 44.31 -0.43
CA TRP A 279 14.98 45.76 -0.38
C TRP A 279 16.26 46.57 -0.15
#